data_AF-A0A918XV52-F1
#
_entry.id   AF-A0A918XV52-F1
#
_cell.length_a   1.000
_cell.length_b   1.000
_cell.length_c   1.000
_cell.angle_alpha   90.00
_cell.angle_beta   90.00
_cell.angle_gamma   90.00
#
_symmetry.space_group_name_H-M   'P 1'
#
loop_
_entity.id
_entity.type
_entity.pdbx_description
1 polymer ?
#
loop_
_entity_poly.entity_id
_entity_poly.type
_entity_poly.pdbx_seq_one_letter_code
_entity_poly.pdbx_strand_id
1 'polypeptide(L)'
;MTVDPSTMGRPELRALLAIWEARRDGADLPRKVRFAPVDVSEFMANMLFVEVSDSGPRFRYREVGVELTRIYGRDVTDRYLDQMPVLFRRFAEPAYREVLATRDATYGSFRFVRNWWIATYERLMLPLAGDDGVIVEVAVAIYPRFTPRGPGRRRRDA
;
A
#
# COMPACT_ATOMS: atom_id res chain seq x y z
N MET A 1 15.27 7.79 2.49
CA MET A 1 14.51 9.00 2.85
C MET A 1 13.32 8.51 3.65
N THR A 2 13.26 8.88 4.93
CA THR A 2 12.16 8.50 5.81
C THR A 2 10.88 9.21 5.38
N VAL A 3 9.76 8.50 5.41
CA VAL A 3 8.45 9.07 5.06
C VAL A 3 8.06 10.13 6.07
N ASP A 4 7.73 11.34 5.60
CA ASP A 4 7.19 12.41 6.45
C ASP A 4 5.67 12.23 6.64
N PRO A 5 5.18 11.94 7.87
CA PRO A 5 3.76 11.74 8.13
C PRO A 5 2.89 12.95 7.80
N SER A 6 3.44 14.17 7.81
CA SER A 6 2.69 15.40 7.51
C SER A 6 2.22 15.46 6.04
N THR A 7 2.88 14.70 5.16
CA THR A 7 2.52 14.59 3.74
C THR A 7 1.36 13.62 3.47
N MET A 8 0.97 12.83 4.48
CA MET A 8 -0.15 11.91 4.40
C MET A 8 -1.45 12.64 4.70
N GLY A 9 -2.42 12.57 3.79
CA GLY A 9 -3.75 13.15 4.00
C GLY A 9 -4.63 12.31 4.93
N ARG A 10 -4.43 10.99 4.96
CA ARG A 10 -5.26 10.05 5.74
C ARG A 10 -4.71 9.84 7.16
N PRO A 11 -5.52 10.05 8.22
CA PRO A 11 -5.11 9.72 9.59
C PRO A 11 -4.79 8.23 9.77
N GLU A 12 -5.47 7.34 9.05
CA GLU A 12 -5.26 5.89 9.12
C GLU A 12 -3.85 5.50 8.67
N LEU A 13 -3.34 6.16 7.62
CA LEU A 13 -1.99 5.93 7.13
C LEU A 13 -0.93 6.42 8.11
N ARG A 14 -1.17 7.57 8.76
CA ARG A 14 -0.27 8.08 9.82
C ARG A 14 -0.25 7.15 11.03
N ALA A 15 -1.41 6.65 11.45
CA ALA A 15 -1.52 5.69 12.55
C ALA A 15 -0.79 4.38 12.23
N LEU A 16 -1.00 3.83 11.02
CA LEU A 16 -0.28 2.64 10.55
C LEU A 16 1.24 2.82 10.53
N LEU A 17 1.73 3.96 10.02
CA LEU A 17 3.16 4.26 10.03
C LEU A 17 3.70 4.30 11.46
N ALA A 18 3.00 4.97 12.38
CA ALA A 18 3.42 5.04 13.78
C ALA A 18 3.46 3.65 14.46
N ILE A 19 2.49 2.78 14.17
CA ILE A 19 2.49 1.38 14.66
C ILE A 19 3.72 0.65 14.10
N TRP A 20 4.00 0.78 12.80
CA TRP A 20 5.15 0.13 12.16
C TRP A 20 6.48 0.63 12.73
N GLU A 21 6.64 1.95 12.91
CA GLU A 21 7.83 2.56 13.51
C GLU A 21 8.04 2.06 14.95
N ALA A 22 6.99 2.00 15.75
CA ALA A 22 7.06 1.46 17.11
C ALA A 22 7.49 -0.02 17.14
N ARG A 23 7.13 -0.81 16.12
CA ARG A 23 7.49 -2.24 16.02
C ARG A 23 8.90 -2.47 15.49
N ARG A 24 9.64 -1.43 15.09
CA ARG A 24 11.08 -1.53 14.80
C ARG A 24 11.88 -1.90 16.04
N ASP A 25 11.46 -1.44 17.22
CA ASP A 25 12.10 -1.77 18.51
C ASP A 25 13.63 -1.63 18.50
N GLY A 26 14.12 -0.52 17.92
CA GLY A 26 15.55 -0.23 17.77
C GLY A 26 16.25 -0.92 16.58
N ALA A 27 15.56 -1.76 15.82
CA ALA A 27 16.07 -2.38 14.60
C ALA A 27 15.81 -1.53 13.33
N ASP A 28 16.46 -1.92 12.24
CA ASP A 28 16.27 -1.29 10.92
C ASP A 28 14.85 -1.50 10.38
N LEU A 29 14.28 -2.68 10.60
CA LEU A 29 12.97 -3.09 10.12
C LEU A 29 12.20 -3.82 11.23
N PRO A 30 10.86 -3.68 11.30
CA PRO A 30 10.06 -4.54 12.16
C PRO A 30 10.16 -5.99 11.71
N ARG A 31 10.25 -6.91 12.67
CA ARG A 31 10.15 -8.33 12.38
C ARG A 31 8.71 -8.66 11.99
N LYS A 32 8.53 -9.46 10.94
CA LYS A 32 7.23 -9.93 10.46
C LYS A 32 6.36 -10.51 11.58
N VAL A 33 6.97 -11.32 12.46
CA VAL A 33 6.27 -11.92 13.63
C VAL A 33 5.73 -10.90 14.63
N ARG A 34 6.17 -9.64 14.54
CA ARG A 34 5.72 -8.51 15.36
C ARG A 34 4.88 -7.50 14.56
N PHE A 35 4.38 -7.84 13.38
CA PHE A 35 3.45 -7.00 12.64
C PHE A 35 2.50 -7.90 11.86
N ALA A 36 1.58 -8.53 12.57
CA ALA A 36 0.63 -9.48 11.99
C ALA A 36 -0.68 -8.78 11.58
N PRO A 37 -1.44 -9.34 10.61
CA PRO A 37 -2.77 -8.83 10.23
C PRO A 37 -3.71 -8.55 11.42
N VAL A 38 -3.66 -9.39 12.45
CA VAL A 38 -4.48 -9.24 13.67
C VAL A 38 -4.14 -7.98 14.47
N ASP A 39 -2.88 -7.55 14.46
CA ASP A 39 -2.40 -6.35 15.18
C ASP A 39 -2.93 -5.06 14.56
N VAL A 40 -3.27 -5.10 13.27
CA VAL A 40 -3.73 -3.97 12.46
C VAL A 40 -5.14 -4.21 11.91
N SER A 41 -5.93 -5.04 12.61
CA SER A 41 -7.27 -5.49 12.19
C SER A 41 -8.23 -4.33 11.85
N GLU A 42 -8.12 -3.19 12.52
CA GLU A 42 -8.90 -1.98 12.23
C GLU A 42 -8.64 -1.39 10.84
N PHE A 43 -7.45 -1.61 10.28
CA PHE A 43 -7.03 -1.11 8.97
C PHE A 43 -7.17 -2.16 7.87
N MET A 44 -7.31 -3.44 8.24
CA MET A 44 -7.21 -4.60 7.34
C MET A 44 -8.11 -4.52 6.11
N ALA A 45 -9.29 -3.90 6.21
CA ALA A 45 -10.19 -3.74 5.09
C ALA A 45 -9.54 -3.05 3.87
N ASN A 46 -8.58 -2.14 4.10
CA ASN A 46 -7.84 -1.38 3.09
C ASN A 46 -6.37 -1.83 2.95
N MET A 47 -6.01 -2.99 3.50
CA MET A 47 -4.65 -3.51 3.45
C MET A 47 -4.54 -4.79 2.63
N LEU A 48 -3.34 -5.07 2.14
CA LEU A 48 -2.91 -6.42 1.79
C LEU A 48 -1.51 -6.69 2.32
N PHE A 49 -1.19 -7.96 2.56
CA PHE A 49 0.18 -8.39 2.83
C PHE A 49 0.78 -9.02 1.58
N VAL A 50 2.06 -8.80 1.35
CA VAL A 50 2.73 -9.22 0.12
C VAL A 50 3.98 -9.97 0.49
N GLU A 51 3.94 -11.28 0.33
CA GLU A 51 5.11 -12.12 0.54
C GLU A 51 6.12 -11.90 -0.58
N VAL A 52 7.39 -11.79 -0.19
CA VAL A 52 8.53 -11.59 -1.08
C VAL A 52 9.32 -12.90 -1.10
N SER A 53 9.54 -13.45 -2.30
CA SER A 53 10.29 -14.70 -2.46
C SER A 53 11.81 -14.49 -2.38
N ASP A 54 12.50 -15.42 -1.72
CA ASP A 54 13.97 -15.46 -1.61
C ASP A 54 14.68 -15.73 -2.95
N SER A 55 14.04 -16.47 -3.87
CA SER A 55 14.65 -16.87 -5.17
C SER A 55 14.66 -15.79 -6.26
N GLY A 56 14.30 -14.56 -5.90
CA GLY A 56 14.11 -13.42 -6.80
C GLY A 56 12.78 -12.73 -6.52
N PRO A 57 12.59 -11.42 -6.85
CA PRO A 57 11.48 -10.61 -6.38
C PRO A 57 10.16 -10.99 -7.06
N ARG A 58 9.61 -12.14 -6.67
CA ARG A 58 8.23 -12.52 -6.91
C ARG A 58 7.42 -12.10 -5.69
N PHE A 59 6.30 -11.44 -5.97
CA PHE A 59 5.41 -10.88 -4.97
C PHE A 59 4.12 -11.68 -4.97
N ARG A 60 3.80 -12.34 -3.85
CA ARG A 60 2.55 -13.10 -3.67
C ARG A 60 1.62 -12.37 -2.72
N TYR A 61 0.38 -12.14 -3.13
CA TYR A 61 -0.59 -11.48 -2.27
C TYR A 61 -1.14 -12.46 -1.23
N ARG A 62 -1.07 -12.05 0.04
CA ARG A 62 -1.49 -12.79 1.23
C ARG A 62 -2.39 -11.85 2.02
N GLU A 63 -3.49 -12.37 2.57
CA GLU A 63 -4.44 -11.58 3.38
C GLU A 63 -4.88 -10.27 2.70
N VAL A 64 -5.90 -10.34 1.84
CA VAL A 64 -6.38 -9.19 1.08
C VAL A 64 -7.64 -8.61 1.72
N GLY A 65 -7.58 -7.34 2.08
CA GLY A 65 -8.69 -6.58 2.64
C GLY A 65 -9.90 -6.50 1.71
N VAL A 66 -11.09 -6.51 2.30
CA VAL A 66 -12.36 -6.52 1.56
C VAL A 66 -12.52 -5.32 0.61
N GLU A 67 -12.04 -4.13 0.97
CA GLU A 67 -12.10 -2.96 0.08
C GLU A 67 -11.13 -3.10 -1.09
N LEU A 68 -9.98 -3.74 -0.87
CA LEU A 68 -9.02 -3.98 -1.95
C LEU A 68 -9.54 -5.04 -2.93
N THR A 69 -10.20 -6.09 -2.45
CA THR A 69 -10.89 -7.06 -3.31
C THR A 69 -11.92 -6.38 -4.23
N ARG A 70 -12.65 -5.38 -3.72
CA ARG A 70 -13.56 -4.56 -4.53
C ARG A 70 -12.82 -3.71 -5.55
N ILE A 71 -11.68 -3.11 -5.19
CA ILE A 71 -10.85 -2.29 -6.09
C ILE A 71 -10.25 -3.15 -7.21
N TYR A 72 -9.74 -4.35 -6.89
CA TYR A 72 -9.20 -5.29 -7.87
C TYR A 72 -10.30 -5.95 -8.72
N GLY A 73 -11.56 -5.88 -8.29
CA GLY A 73 -12.72 -6.44 -8.99
C GLY A 73 -12.80 -7.97 -8.98
N ARG A 74 -11.91 -8.61 -8.22
CA ARG A 74 -11.82 -10.06 -8.03
C ARG A 74 -10.96 -10.35 -6.81
N ASP A 75 -11.10 -11.55 -6.27
CA ASP A 75 -10.15 -12.06 -5.28
C ASP A 75 -8.78 -12.29 -5.94
N VAL A 76 -7.76 -11.66 -5.36
CA VAL A 76 -6.36 -11.74 -5.78
C VAL A 76 -5.49 -12.46 -4.75
N THR A 77 -6.09 -13.02 -3.70
CA THR A 77 -5.40 -13.84 -2.69
C THR A 77 -4.67 -14.99 -3.36
N ASP A 78 -3.45 -15.25 -2.90
CA ASP A 78 -2.51 -16.25 -3.42
C ASP A 78 -2.07 -16.07 -4.87
N ARG A 79 -2.48 -14.99 -5.54
CA ARG A 79 -1.95 -14.65 -6.86
C ARG A 79 -0.63 -13.93 -6.75
N TYR A 80 0.22 -14.18 -7.73
CA TYR A 80 1.46 -13.47 -7.91
C TYR A 80 1.25 -12.16 -8.68
N LEU A 81 2.08 -11.16 -8.41
CA LEU A 81 2.06 -9.89 -9.15
C LEU A 81 2.24 -10.11 -10.65
N ASP A 82 3.11 -11.05 -11.06
CA ASP A 82 3.35 -11.37 -12.47
C ASP A 82 2.11 -11.94 -13.21
N GLN A 83 1.12 -12.45 -12.48
CA GLN A 83 -0.18 -12.93 -12.97
C GLN A 83 -1.25 -11.81 -13.04
N MET A 84 -0.93 -10.59 -12.59
CA MET A 84 -1.85 -9.45 -12.63
C MET A 84 -1.89 -8.82 -14.04
N PRO A 85 -2.97 -8.10 -14.38
CA PRO A 85 -3.03 -7.38 -15.65
C PRO A 85 -1.83 -6.44 -15.82
N VAL A 86 -1.33 -6.30 -17.06
CA VAL A 86 -0.10 -5.55 -17.40
C VAL A 86 -0.08 -4.15 -16.78
N LEU A 87 -1.21 -3.44 -16.82
CA LEU A 87 -1.31 -2.09 -16.26
C LEU A 87 -1.04 -2.06 -14.75
N PHE A 88 -1.58 -3.02 -13.98
CA PHE A 88 -1.30 -3.10 -12.54
C PHE A 88 0.18 -3.37 -12.27
N ARG A 89 0.77 -4.32 -13.01
CA ARG A 89 2.20 -4.68 -12.88
C ARG A 89 3.11 -3.48 -13.10
N ARG A 90 2.85 -2.70 -14.15
CA ARG A 90 3.64 -1.52 -14.53
C ARG A 90 3.74 -0.47 -13.43
N PHE A 91 2.74 -0.35 -12.55
CA PHE A 91 2.75 0.60 -11.44
C PHE A 91 3.16 -0.03 -10.09
N ALA A 92 2.77 -1.27 -9.83
CA ALA A 92 3.02 -1.92 -8.55
C ALA A 92 4.46 -2.46 -8.44
N GLU A 93 5.00 -3.03 -9.52
CA GLU A 93 6.34 -3.65 -9.49
C GLU A 93 7.46 -2.66 -9.16
N PRO A 94 7.53 -1.46 -9.77
CA PRO A 94 8.55 -0.48 -9.39
C PRO A 94 8.45 -0.06 -7.92
N ALA A 95 7.23 0.05 -7.39
CA ALA A 95 7.00 0.43 -6.00
C ALA A 95 7.48 -0.64 -5.00
N TYR A 96 7.24 -1.92 -5.29
CA TYR A 96 7.79 -2.98 -4.46
C TYR A 96 9.32 -3.02 -4.54
N ARG A 97 9.89 -2.87 -5.74
CA ARG A 97 11.35 -2.80 -5.90
C ARG A 97 11.97 -1.63 -5.16
N GLU A 98 11.30 -0.48 -5.13
CA GLU A 98 11.72 0.69 -4.36
C GLU A 98 11.79 0.36 -2.87
N VAL A 99 10.72 -0.23 -2.29
CA VAL A 99 10.69 -0.65 -0.88
C VAL A 99 11.83 -1.63 -0.56
N LEU A 100 12.07 -2.61 -1.42
CA LEU A 100 13.16 -3.57 -1.23
C LEU A 100 14.54 -2.91 -1.28
N ALA A 101 14.73 -1.92 -2.15
CA ALA A 101 15.99 -1.22 -2.31
C ALA A 101 16.26 -0.21 -1.18
N THR A 102 15.24 0.53 -0.73
CA THR A 102 15.38 1.52 0.33
C THR A 102 15.40 0.90 1.72
N ARG A 103 14.77 -0.28 1.88
CA ARG A 103 14.55 -0.93 3.18
C ARG A 103 13.88 0.02 4.19
N ASP A 104 12.97 0.84 3.70
CA ASP A 104 12.24 1.82 4.51
C ASP A 104 10.79 1.88 4.03
N ALA A 105 9.93 2.48 4.85
CA ALA A 105 8.56 2.77 4.45
C ALA A 105 8.56 3.62 3.17
N THR A 106 7.59 3.40 2.29
CA THR A 106 7.35 4.29 1.14
C THR A 106 5.91 4.73 1.11
N TYR A 107 5.70 6.00 0.76
CA TYR A 107 4.38 6.61 0.65
C TYR A 107 4.24 7.33 -0.69
N GLY A 108 3.06 7.26 -1.29
CA GLY A 108 2.74 8.01 -2.49
C GLY A 108 1.24 8.26 -2.64
N SER A 109 0.91 9.40 -3.25
CA SER A 109 -0.45 9.76 -3.66
C SER A 109 -0.55 9.73 -5.18
N PHE A 110 -1.39 8.85 -5.70
CA PHE A 110 -1.54 8.57 -7.12
C PHE A 110 -2.88 9.07 -7.62
N ARG A 111 -2.90 9.71 -8.79
CA ARG A 111 -4.12 10.14 -9.47
C ARG A 111 -4.34 9.28 -10.70
N PHE A 112 -5.54 8.73 -10.86
CA PHE A 112 -5.97 8.11 -12.09
C PHE A 112 -7.28 8.72 -12.58
N VAL A 113 -7.38 8.87 -13.90
CA VAL A 113 -8.59 9.36 -14.56
C VAL A 113 -9.41 8.14 -14.99
N ARG A 114 -10.62 8.00 -14.47
CA ARG A 114 -11.58 6.96 -14.90
C ARG A 114 -12.90 7.61 -15.23
N ASN A 115 -13.38 7.45 -16.47
CA ASN A 115 -14.68 7.94 -16.95
C ASN A 115 -14.97 9.42 -16.59
N TRP A 116 -14.00 10.33 -16.79
CA TRP A 116 -14.10 11.76 -16.44
C TRP A 116 -14.10 12.10 -14.94
N TRP A 117 -13.86 11.12 -14.06
CA TRP A 117 -13.61 11.29 -12.62
C TRP A 117 -12.11 11.19 -12.33
N ILE A 118 -11.59 12.11 -11.50
CA ILE A 118 -10.25 12.00 -10.93
C ILE A 118 -10.39 11.21 -9.63
N ALA A 119 -9.99 9.95 -9.65
CA ALA A 119 -9.83 9.18 -8.44
C ALA A 119 -8.37 9.31 -7.99
N THR A 120 -8.17 9.78 -6.76
CA THR A 120 -6.85 9.74 -6.13
C THR A 120 -6.83 8.51 -5.22
N TYR A 121 -5.67 7.88 -5.03
CA TYR A 121 -5.48 6.97 -3.90
C TYR A 121 -4.14 7.27 -3.25
N GLU A 122 -4.07 7.08 -1.95
CA GLU A 122 -2.82 7.04 -1.22
C GLU A 122 -2.41 5.60 -1.01
N ARG A 123 -1.10 5.36 -1.06
CA ARG A 123 -0.51 4.06 -0.79
C ARG A 123 0.65 4.23 0.18
N LEU A 124 0.63 3.44 1.24
CA LEU A 124 1.73 3.25 2.18
C LEU A 124 2.20 1.81 2.06
N MET A 125 3.51 1.60 1.91
CA MET A 125 4.13 0.28 1.92
C MET A 125 5.14 0.20 3.05
N LEU A 126 5.05 -0.88 3.81
CA LEU A 126 5.75 -1.08 5.07
C LEU A 126 6.52 -2.41 4.99
N PRO A 127 7.85 -2.38 4.80
CA PRO A 127 8.64 -3.60 4.74
C PRO A 127 8.73 -4.29 6.10
N LEU A 128 8.68 -5.62 6.10
CA LEU A 128 8.79 -6.48 7.27
C LEU A 128 9.90 -7.50 7.06
N ALA A 129 10.78 -7.62 8.05
CA ALA A 129 11.93 -8.50 7.98
C ALA A 129 11.66 -9.89 8.59
N GLY A 130 12.29 -10.91 8.01
CA GLY A 130 12.46 -12.21 8.63
C GLY A 130 13.46 -12.18 9.78
N ASP A 131 13.79 -13.35 10.31
CA ASP A 131 14.73 -13.48 11.43
C ASP A 131 16.19 -13.17 11.04
N ASP A 132 16.49 -13.28 9.75
CA ASP A 132 17.78 -12.97 9.13
C ASP A 132 17.91 -11.49 8.68
N GLY A 133 16.88 -10.67 8.91
CA GLY A 133 16.85 -9.27 8.49
C GLY A 133 16.51 -9.05 7.02
N VAL A 134 16.24 -10.11 6.25
CA VAL A 134 15.79 -10.01 4.85
C VAL A 134 14.32 -9.61 4.82
N ILE A 135 13.91 -8.77 3.86
CA ILE A 135 12.49 -8.41 3.70
C ILE A 135 11.76 -9.62 3.14
N VAL A 136 10.90 -10.22 3.95
CA VAL A 136 10.10 -11.40 3.58
C VAL A 136 8.64 -11.04 3.28
N GLU A 137 8.20 -9.87 3.72
CA GLU A 137 6.82 -9.42 3.54
C GLU A 137 6.74 -7.89 3.46
N VAL A 138 5.78 -7.37 2.71
CA VAL A 138 5.46 -5.94 2.65
C VAL A 138 3.98 -5.78 2.98
N ALA A 139 3.68 -5.08 4.07
CA ALA A 139 2.31 -4.67 4.36
C ALA A 139 1.98 -3.42 3.53
N VAL A 140 0.87 -3.46 2.78
CA VAL A 140 0.47 -2.40 1.85
C VAL A 140 -0.90 -1.89 2.24
N ALA A 141 -1.01 -0.60 2.54
CA ALA A 141 -2.29 0.07 2.76
C ALA A 141 -2.63 0.94 1.55
N ILE A 142 -3.86 0.83 1.02
CA ILE A 142 -4.34 1.61 -0.12
C ILE A 142 -5.67 2.26 0.25
N TYR A 143 -5.69 3.59 0.28
CA TYR A 143 -6.90 4.36 0.59
C TYR A 143 -7.32 5.19 -0.62
N PRO A 144 -8.46 4.86 -1.25
CA PRO A 144 -9.06 5.73 -2.25
C PRO A 144 -9.43 7.08 -1.62
N ARG A 145 -9.10 8.17 -2.30
CA ARG A 145 -9.66 9.50 -2.11
C ARG A 145 -10.51 9.84 -3.34
N PHE A 146 -11.82 9.76 -3.17
CA PHE A 146 -12.77 10.28 -4.14
C PHE A 146 -12.97 11.76 -3.85
N THR A 147 -12.53 12.62 -4.77
CA THR A 147 -12.88 14.04 -4.72
C THR A 147 -14.10 14.25 -5.63
N PRO A 148 -15.27 14.62 -5.09
CA PRO A 148 -16.40 15.03 -5.93
C PRO A 148 -15.98 16.21 -6.80
N ARG A 149 -16.37 16.21 -8.08
CA ARG A 149 -16.18 17.38 -8.94
C ARG A 149 -16.97 18.54 -8.32
N GLY A 150 -16.29 19.61 -7.92
CA GLY A 150 -16.96 20.85 -7.47
C GLY A 150 -17.96 21.32 -8.54
N PRO A 151 -19.06 22.00 -8.16
CA PRO A 151 -20.12 22.34 -9.09
C PRO A 151 -19.50 23.08 -10.28
N GLY A 152 -19.68 22.52 -11.47
CA GLY A 152 -19.23 23.16 -12.71
C GLY A 152 -19.72 24.60 -12.68
N ARG A 153 -18.79 25.55 -12.68
CA ARG A 153 -19.09 26.98 -12.72
C ARG A 153 -19.97 27.19 -13.95
N ARG A 154 -21.29 27.27 -13.76
CA ARG A 154 -22.21 27.70 -14.81
C ARG A 154 -21.76 29.10 -15.16
N ARG A 155 -21.22 29.28 -16.36
CA ARG A 155 -21.12 30.60 -16.97
C ARG A 155 -22.53 31.20 -16.91
N ARG A 156 -22.72 32.21 -16.06
CA ARG A 156 -23.83 33.13 -16.20
C ARG A 156 -23.38 34.13 -17.25
N ASP A 157 -23.71 33.82 -18.50
CA ASP A 157 -23.78 34.82 -19.56
C ASP A 157 -25.26 35.24 -19.61
N ALA A 158 -25.56 36.38 -18.98
CA ALA A 158 -26.73 37.23 -19.21
C ALA A 158 -26.50 38.57 -18.51
#